data_AF-A0A7S1GN46-F1
#
_entry.id   AF-A0A7S1GN46-F1
#
_cell.length_a   1.000
_cell.length_b   1.000
_cell.length_c   1.000
_cell.angle_alpha   90.00
_cell.angle_beta   90.00
_cell.angle_gamma   90.00
#
_symmetry.space_group_name_H-M   'P 1'
#
loop_
_entity.id
_entity.type
_entity.pdbx_description
1 polymer ?
#
loop_
_entity_poly.entity_id
_entity_poly.type
_entity_poly.pdbx_seq_one_letter_code
_entity_poly.pdbx_strand_id
1 'polypeptide(L)'
;EEREDARERAKQQRKVVAERERDMWRKAYADNRVVVKELNNCWCCLMPYCDPVSDDDKHRAALLPKIRACLEKFKAKGLRFKHRELQWRHVRLNQAGGIMLVDLGSLQEVNPSDIDVQDQMAALV
;
A
#
# COMPACT_ATOMS: atom_id res chain seq x y z
N GLU A 1 -31.16 18.17 2.44
CA GLU A 1 -31.01 17.46 3.74
C GLU A 1 -30.56 16.00 3.59
N GLU A 2 -31.40 14.96 3.57
CA GLU A 2 -30.90 13.56 3.68
C GLU A 2 -29.82 13.16 2.65
N ARG A 3 -29.96 13.63 1.40
CA ARG A 3 -28.96 13.38 0.34
C ARG A 3 -27.66 14.17 0.53
N GLU A 4 -27.72 15.33 1.16
CA GLU A 4 -26.53 16.15 1.45
C GLU A 4 -25.78 15.59 2.66
N ASP A 5 -26.50 15.17 3.70
CA ASP A 5 -25.90 14.53 4.88
C ASP A 5 -25.23 13.19 4.53
N ALA A 6 -25.81 12.43 3.59
CA ALA A 6 -25.19 11.21 3.09
C ALA A 6 -23.91 11.51 2.30
N ARG A 7 -23.88 12.59 1.51
CA ARG A 7 -22.71 13.01 0.73
C ARG A 7 -21.58 13.49 1.64
N GLU A 8 -21.88 14.32 2.63
CA GLU A 8 -20.88 14.80 3.59
C GLU A 8 -20.29 13.65 4.42
N ARG A 9 -21.14 12.70 4.87
CA ARG A 9 -20.66 11.48 5.53
C ARG A 9 -19.74 10.66 4.64
N ALA A 10 -20.10 10.44 3.37
CA ALA A 10 -19.25 9.72 2.41
C ALA A 10 -17.93 10.45 2.15
N LYS A 11 -17.96 11.77 2.03
CA LYS A 11 -16.77 12.62 1.87
C LYS A 11 -15.84 12.50 3.08
N GLN A 12 -16.38 12.55 4.28
CA GLN A 12 -15.61 12.40 5.52
C GLN A 12 -15.03 10.99 5.68
N GLN A 13 -15.77 9.94 5.29
CA GLN A 13 -15.24 8.58 5.26
C GLN A 13 -14.04 8.45 4.29
N ARG A 14 -14.12 9.07 3.11
CA ARG A 14 -13.00 9.09 2.16
C ARG A 14 -11.77 9.81 2.73
N LYS A 15 -11.98 10.88 3.51
CA LYS A 15 -10.89 11.55 4.23
C LYS A 15 -10.15 10.59 5.15
N VAL A 16 -10.90 9.87 5.98
CA VAL A 16 -10.35 8.90 6.95
C VAL A 16 -9.56 7.80 6.23
N VAL A 17 -10.07 7.30 5.10
CA VAL A 17 -9.36 6.30 4.29
C VAL A 17 -8.07 6.88 3.70
N ALA A 18 -8.10 8.09 3.15
CA ALA A 18 -6.91 8.74 2.60
C ALA A 18 -5.85 9.03 3.67
N GLU A 19 -6.28 9.45 4.88
CA GLU A 19 -5.39 9.67 6.03
C GLU A 19 -4.76 8.36 6.50
N ARG A 20 -5.54 7.28 6.55
CA ARG A 20 -5.02 5.94 6.87
C ARG A 20 -3.98 5.47 5.86
N GLU A 21 -4.22 5.64 4.56
CA GLU A 21 -3.26 5.32 3.49
C GLU A 21 -1.95 6.10 3.70
N ARG A 22 -2.04 7.41 3.93
CA ARG A 22 -0.89 8.28 4.20
C ARG A 22 -0.09 7.83 5.41
N ASP A 23 -0.76 7.51 6.51
CA ASP A 23 -0.10 7.15 7.76
C ASP A 23 0.62 5.80 7.64
N MET A 24 0.00 4.83 6.95
CA MET A 24 0.65 3.56 6.64
C MET A 24 1.83 3.72 5.69
N TRP A 25 1.73 4.61 4.71
CA TRP A 25 2.87 5.00 3.86
C TRP A 25 4.05 5.53 4.66
N ARG A 26 3.78 6.45 5.59
CA ARG A 26 4.81 7.03 6.47
C ARG A 26 5.44 5.97 7.37
N LYS A 27 4.65 5.06 7.94
CA LYS A 27 5.18 3.94 8.74
C LYS A 27 6.05 3.01 7.89
N ALA A 28 5.52 2.56 6.74
CA ALA A 28 6.16 1.60 5.85
C ALA A 28 7.47 2.12 5.26
N TYR A 29 7.51 3.38 4.80
CA TYR A 29 8.63 3.93 4.04
C TYR A 29 9.39 5.08 4.72
N ALA A 30 8.92 5.60 5.85
CA ALA A 30 9.41 6.85 6.43
C ALA A 30 9.36 8.04 5.44
N ASP A 31 8.44 7.98 4.48
CA ASP A 31 8.29 8.99 3.42
C ASP A 31 7.22 10.02 3.80
N ASN A 32 7.67 11.22 4.17
CA ASN A 32 6.79 12.32 4.56
C ASN A 32 6.22 13.11 3.37
N ARG A 33 6.60 12.78 2.13
CA ARG A 33 6.09 13.45 0.93
C ARG A 33 4.65 13.06 0.60
N VAL A 34 4.14 11.98 1.20
CA VAL A 34 2.75 11.55 1.06
C VAL A 34 1.84 12.50 1.85
N VAL A 35 0.84 13.06 1.17
CA VAL A 35 -0.07 14.06 1.72
C VAL A 35 -1.52 13.76 1.37
N VAL A 36 -2.45 14.18 2.22
CA VAL A 36 -3.89 14.11 1.94
C VAL A 36 -4.37 15.51 1.54
N LYS A 37 -5.04 15.61 0.39
CA LYS A 37 -5.60 16.86 -0.12
C LYS A 37 -7.01 16.63 -0.65
N GLU A 38 -7.84 17.65 -0.54
CA GLU A 38 -9.12 17.68 -1.23
C GLU A 38 -8.91 18.14 -2.67
N LEU A 39 -9.33 17.33 -3.64
CA LEU A 39 -9.30 17.62 -5.07
C LEU A 39 -10.68 17.33 -5.65
N ASN A 40 -11.27 18.30 -6.37
CA ASN A 40 -12.58 18.16 -7.01
C ASN A 40 -13.67 17.58 -6.07
N ASN A 41 -13.80 18.15 -4.86
CA ASN A 41 -14.74 17.70 -3.81
C ASN A 41 -14.53 16.27 -3.30
N CYS A 42 -13.35 15.69 -3.48
CA CYS A 42 -12.98 14.38 -2.96
C CYS A 42 -11.66 14.45 -2.20
N TRP A 43 -11.55 13.75 -1.07
CA TRP A 43 -10.28 13.57 -0.39
C TRP A 43 -9.43 12.52 -1.12
N CYS A 44 -8.18 12.88 -1.41
CA CYS A 44 -7.22 12.06 -2.14
C CYS A 44 -5.92 11.95 -1.36
N CYS A 45 -5.32 10.76 -1.36
CA CYS A 45 -3.94 10.55 -0.93
C CYS A 45 -3.01 10.75 -2.12
N LEU A 46 -2.12 11.74 -2.03
CA LEU A 46 -1.09 12.02 -3.04
C LEU A 46 0.20 11.33 -2.63
N MET A 47 0.67 10.44 -3.50
CA MET A 47 1.82 9.57 -3.29
C MET A 47 2.79 9.64 -4.49
N PRO A 48 4.07 9.26 -4.32
CA PRO A 48 5.02 9.19 -5.41
C PRO A 48 4.48 8.37 -6.59
N TYR A 49 4.71 8.88 -7.80
CA TYR A 49 4.37 8.15 -9.01
C TYR A 49 5.22 6.89 -9.14
N CYS A 50 4.58 5.78 -9.46
CA CYS A 50 5.22 4.49 -9.61
C CYS A 50 4.68 3.80 -10.87
N ASP A 51 5.55 3.14 -11.60
CA ASP A 51 5.22 2.44 -12.84
C ASP A 51 4.61 1.06 -12.56
N PRO A 52 3.70 0.57 -13.42
CA PRO A 52 3.18 -0.77 -13.32
C PRO A 52 4.27 -1.80 -13.62
N VAL A 53 4.15 -2.99 -13.01
CA VAL A 53 4.93 -4.16 -13.40
C VAL A 53 4.29 -4.77 -14.65
N SER A 54 5.10 -5.18 -15.63
CA SER A 54 4.61 -5.88 -16.82
C SER A 54 4.04 -7.25 -16.49
N ASP A 55 3.14 -7.75 -17.33
CA ASP A 55 2.53 -9.09 -17.16
C ASP A 55 3.43 -10.25 -17.62
N ASP A 56 4.68 -9.98 -17.98
CA ASP A 56 5.68 -11.00 -18.31
C ASP A 56 6.12 -11.81 -17.07
N ASP A 57 5.93 -13.13 -17.13
CA ASP A 57 6.21 -14.05 -16.01
C ASP A 57 7.70 -14.09 -15.64
N LYS A 58 8.62 -13.98 -16.62
CA LYS A 58 10.06 -13.97 -16.33
C LYS A 58 10.46 -12.73 -15.55
N HIS A 59 9.93 -11.57 -15.95
CA HIS A 59 10.14 -10.32 -15.23
C HIS A 59 9.54 -10.41 -13.83
N ARG A 60 8.30 -10.88 -13.69
CA ARG A 60 7.64 -11.07 -12.39
C ARG A 60 8.44 -11.98 -11.46
N ALA A 61 8.89 -13.14 -11.94
CA ALA A 61 9.74 -14.05 -11.18
C ALA A 61 11.03 -13.38 -10.67
N ALA A 62 11.66 -12.52 -11.50
CA ALA A 62 12.85 -11.77 -11.12
C ALA A 62 12.60 -10.71 -10.03
N LEU A 63 11.36 -10.29 -9.81
CA LEU A 63 10.98 -9.31 -8.78
C LEU A 63 10.68 -9.96 -7.42
N LEU A 64 10.38 -11.26 -7.36
CA LEU A 64 10.03 -11.95 -6.11
C LEU A 64 11.06 -11.77 -4.99
N PRO A 65 12.39 -11.86 -5.23
CA PRO A 65 13.38 -11.61 -4.17
C PRO A 65 13.35 -10.16 -3.65
N LYS A 66 13.08 -9.18 -4.53
CA LYS A 66 12.97 -7.76 -4.17
C LYS A 66 11.70 -7.49 -3.35
N ILE A 67 10.59 -8.13 -3.73
CA ILE A 67 9.32 -8.06 -2.99
C ILE A 67 9.51 -8.65 -1.58
N ARG A 68 10.14 -9.84 -1.49
CA ARG A 68 10.49 -10.46 -0.20
C ARG A 68 11.31 -9.51 0.67
N ALA A 69 12.37 -8.91 0.12
CA ALA A 69 13.20 -7.96 0.85
C ALA A 69 12.41 -6.72 1.34
N CYS A 70 11.41 -6.27 0.59
CA CYS A 70 10.51 -5.19 1.05
C CYS A 70 9.61 -5.66 2.19
N LEU A 71 9.05 -6.86 2.10
CA LEU A 71 8.20 -7.44 3.15
C LEU A 71 8.97 -7.69 4.44
N GLU A 72 10.23 -8.09 4.38
CA GLU A 72 11.09 -8.22 5.57
C GLU A 72 11.29 -6.87 6.27
N LYS A 73 11.44 -5.77 5.50
CA LYS A 73 11.48 -4.41 6.08
C LYS A 73 10.16 -4.02 6.73
N PHE A 74 9.02 -4.45 6.18
CA PHE A 74 7.71 -4.21 6.77
C PHE A 74 7.56 -5.03 8.06
N LYS A 75 7.96 -6.30 8.05
CA LYS A 75 7.99 -7.17 9.21
C LYS A 75 8.82 -6.59 10.36
N ALA A 76 10.00 -6.05 10.07
CA ALA A 76 10.84 -5.39 11.07
C ALA A 76 10.14 -4.18 11.75
N LYS A 77 9.12 -3.61 11.10
CA LYS A 77 8.29 -2.51 11.62
C LYS A 77 6.96 -3.00 12.21
N GLY A 78 6.74 -4.32 12.30
CA GLY A 78 5.48 -4.90 12.75
C GLY A 78 4.34 -4.71 11.74
N LEU A 79 4.63 -4.53 10.45
CA LEU A 79 3.63 -4.30 9.41
C LEU A 79 3.46 -5.53 8.54
N ARG A 80 2.20 -5.91 8.27
CA ARG A 80 1.84 -6.90 7.25
C ARG A 80 0.57 -6.51 6.52
N PHE A 81 0.40 -6.98 5.30
CA PHE A 81 -0.91 -6.94 4.61
C PHE A 81 -1.91 -7.80 5.38
N LYS A 82 -3.23 -7.55 5.25
CA LYS A 82 -4.19 -8.55 5.73
C LYS A 82 -4.06 -9.80 4.86
N HIS A 83 -4.46 -10.92 5.42
CA HIS A 83 -4.16 -12.23 4.86
C HIS A 83 -4.52 -12.31 3.36
N ARG A 84 -3.55 -12.68 2.53
CA ARG A 84 -3.65 -12.83 1.06
C ARG A 84 -4.03 -11.56 0.28
N GLU A 85 -3.95 -10.37 0.87
CA GLU A 85 -4.21 -9.13 0.14
C GLU A 85 -3.09 -8.80 -0.84
N LEU A 86 -1.83 -9.18 -0.60
CA LEU A 86 -0.75 -8.86 -1.51
C LEU A 86 -0.93 -9.60 -2.86
N GLN A 87 -1.04 -8.82 -3.94
CA GLN A 87 -1.29 -9.27 -5.31
C GLN A 87 -0.43 -8.43 -6.25
N TRP A 88 -0.24 -8.87 -7.50
CA TRP A 88 0.56 -8.13 -8.49
C TRP A 88 0.12 -6.68 -8.71
N ARG A 89 -1.18 -6.37 -8.52
CA ARG A 89 -1.70 -4.99 -8.59
C ARG A 89 -1.15 -4.05 -7.50
N HIS A 90 -0.68 -4.62 -6.39
CA HIS A 90 -0.06 -3.90 -5.28
C HIS A 90 1.45 -3.73 -5.44
N VAL A 91 2.04 -4.31 -6.49
CA VAL A 91 3.46 -4.17 -6.79
C VAL A 91 3.66 -3.12 -7.87
N ARG A 92 4.56 -2.18 -7.61
CA ARG A 92 4.93 -1.10 -8.52
C ARG A 92 6.45 -0.94 -8.57
N LEU A 93 6.92 -0.27 -9.60
CA LEU A 93 8.31 0.13 -9.76
C LEU A 93 8.44 1.63 -9.46
N ASN A 94 9.41 2.01 -8.63
CA ASN A 94 9.76 3.42 -8.51
C ASN A 94 10.56 3.86 -9.75
N GLN A 95 10.79 5.17 -9.87
CA GLN A 95 11.54 5.77 -10.98
C GLN A 95 12.99 5.26 -11.12
N ALA A 96 13.54 4.59 -10.10
CA ALA A 96 14.86 3.97 -10.12
C ALA A 96 14.81 2.45 -10.42
N GLY A 97 13.65 1.89 -10.78
CA GLY A 97 13.47 0.44 -11.03
C GLY A 97 13.46 -0.43 -9.76
N GLY A 98 13.35 0.19 -8.58
CA GLY A 98 13.16 -0.49 -7.30
C GLY A 98 11.70 -0.84 -7.04
N ILE A 99 11.45 -1.84 -6.20
CA ILE A 99 10.09 -2.25 -5.85
C ILE A 99 9.48 -1.30 -4.82
N MET A 100 8.23 -0.92 -5.07
CA MET A 100 7.34 -0.28 -4.10
C MET A 100 6.04 -1.09 -4.00
N LEU A 101 5.60 -1.31 -2.77
CA LEU A 101 4.29 -1.89 -2.47
C LEU A 101 3.33 -0.74 -2.21
N VAL A 102 2.12 -0.84 -2.76
CA VAL A 102 1.07 0.19 -2.68
C VAL A 102 -0.20 -0.38 -2.06
N ASP A 103 -1.23 0.46 -1.91
CA ASP A 103 -2.47 0.12 -1.18
C ASP A 103 -2.18 -0.20 0.29
N LEU A 104 -1.41 0.68 0.93
CA LEU A 104 -0.85 0.45 2.25
C LEU A 104 -1.86 0.67 3.39
N GLY A 105 -3.00 1.30 3.12
CA GLY A 105 -4.11 1.43 4.07
C GLY A 105 -4.68 0.07 4.49
N SER A 106 -4.43 -0.96 3.69
CA SER A 106 -4.74 -2.35 3.99
C SER A 106 -3.82 -2.98 5.05
N LEU A 107 -2.62 -2.42 5.29
CA LEU A 107 -1.69 -2.91 6.29
C LEU A 107 -2.31 -2.93 7.70
N GLN A 108 -1.82 -3.89 8.49
CA GLN A 108 -2.10 -4.04 9.90
C GLN A 108 -0.80 -4.09 10.70
N GLU A 109 -0.86 -3.51 11.89
CA GLU A 109 0.20 -3.57 12.89
C GLU A 109 0.02 -4.83 13.75
N VAL A 110 1.07 -5.65 13.82
CA VAL A 110 1.11 -6.90 14.59
C VAL A 110 2.51 -7.10 15.16
N ASN A 111 2.70 -8.10 16.03
CA ASN A 111 4.06 -8.42 16.48
C ASN A 111 4.88 -8.96 15.31
N PRO A 112 6.14 -8.54 15.13
CA PRO A 112 7.01 -9.06 14.06
C PRO A 112 7.15 -10.59 14.06
N SER A 113 7.07 -11.23 15.23
CA SER A 113 7.10 -12.70 15.37
C SER A 113 5.95 -13.41 14.67
N ASP A 114 4.82 -12.72 14.51
CA ASP A 114 3.56 -13.28 13.99
C ASP A 114 3.43 -13.10 12.47
N ILE A 115 4.51 -12.64 11.82
CA ILE A 115 4.56 -12.35 10.39
C ILE A 115 5.39 -13.41 9.69
N ASP A 116 4.71 -14.27 8.93
CA ASP A 116 5.33 -15.10 7.91
C ASP A 116 5.33 -14.33 6.56
N VAL A 117 6.53 -14.06 6.04
CA VAL A 117 6.71 -13.36 4.75
C VAL A 117 6.36 -14.28 3.59
N GLN A 118 6.60 -15.59 3.70
CA GLN A 118 6.29 -16.56 2.66
C GLN A 118 4.78 -16.66 2.46
N ASP A 119 4.00 -16.66 3.54
CA ASP A 119 2.53 -16.65 3.47
C ASP A 119 2.00 -15.40 2.77
N GLN A 120 2.63 -14.23 2.98
CA GLN A 120 2.24 -13.01 2.28
C GLN A 120 2.55 -13.04 0.78
N MET A 121 3.52 -13.85 0.36
CA MET A 121 3.88 -14.02 -1.05
C MET A 121 3.05 -15.08 -1.78
N ALA A 122 2.22 -15.87 -1.07
CA ALA A 122 1.53 -17.03 -1.63
C ALA A 122 0.59 -16.71 -2.81
N ALA A 123 0.10 -15.48 -2.94
CA ALA A 123 -0.74 -15.06 -4.07
C ALA A 123 0.05 -14.47 -5.25
N LEU A 124 1.39 -14.38 -5.14
CA LEU A 124 2.28 -13.88 -6.18
C LEU A 124 3.03 -15.01 -6.93
N VAL A 125 2.99 -16.23 -6.39
CA VAL A 125 3.65 -17.44 -6.91
C VAL A 125 2.57 -18.41 -7.37
#